data_AF-A0A0F9DA84-F1
#
_entry.id   AF-A0A0F9DA84-F1
#
_cell.length_a   1.000
_cell.length_b   1.000
_cell.length_c   1.000
_cell.angle_alpha   90.00
_cell.angle_beta   90.00
_cell.angle_gamma   90.00
#
_symmetry.space_group_name_H-M   'P 1'
#
loop_
_entity.id
_entity.type
_entity.pdbx_description
1 polymer ?
#
loop_
_entity_poly.entity_id
_entity_poly.type
_entity_poly.pdbx_seq_one_letter_code
_entity_poly.pdbx_strand_id
1 'polypeptide(L)'
;MEDAKLLPLNQLFDSIGIIEKGIERIYHYLLLNKRIDNLKEVCNPFDLSLKRGYKICSVLSDLGLVQIYDRPMKIHIANPTMPLWQNLINKRIEDLHNQFQEKKENCESSLEEFIKNYKLDAEEAVQEPVEFVNYSIKNFDETYHSFLAQSNCKIAIGIRYDNPLVTLIHEDNWN
;
A
#
# COMPACT_ATOMS: atom_id res chain seq x y z
N MET A 1 18.30 23.49 4.85
CA MET A 1 18.24 22.56 6.01
C MET A 1 16.79 22.28 6.42
N GLU A 2 15.90 23.27 6.34
CA GLU A 2 14.45 23.11 6.57
C GLU A 2 13.77 22.27 5.45
N ASP A 3 14.12 22.50 4.18
CA ASP A 3 13.59 21.72 3.05
C ASP A 3 13.85 20.21 3.15
N ALA A 4 15.00 19.82 3.72
CA ALA A 4 15.36 18.42 3.92
C ALA A 4 14.43 17.72 4.93
N LYS A 5 13.83 18.46 5.87
CA LYS A 5 12.87 17.92 6.85
C LYS A 5 11.44 17.91 6.30
N LEU A 6 11.13 18.75 5.31
CA LEU A 6 9.81 18.79 4.69
C LEU A 6 9.63 17.68 3.65
N LEU A 7 10.70 17.26 2.96
CA LEU A 7 10.63 16.20 1.95
C LEU A 7 10.04 14.88 2.50
N PRO A 8 10.48 14.33 3.65
CA PRO A 8 9.88 13.12 4.20
C PRO A 8 8.41 13.29 4.58
N LEU A 9 8.02 14.47 5.08
CA LEU A 9 6.62 14.75 5.41
C LEU A 9 5.75 14.78 4.16
N ASN A 10 6.25 15.42 3.10
CA ASN A 10 5.55 15.44 1.82
C ASN A 10 5.36 14.02 1.28
N GLN A 11 6.42 13.21 1.28
CA GLN A 11 6.35 11.81 0.85
C GLN A 11 5.37 10.98 1.68
N LEU A 12 5.29 11.20 3.00
CA LEU A 12 4.32 10.52 3.85
C LEU A 12 2.88 10.87 3.48
N PHE A 13 2.56 12.16 3.31
CA PHE A 13 1.22 12.58 2.89
C PHE A 13 0.87 12.07 1.49
N ASP A 14 1.81 12.13 0.55
CA ASP A 14 1.64 11.58 -0.80
C ASP A 14 1.36 10.07 -0.76
N SER A 15 2.06 9.32 0.09
CA SER A 15 1.91 7.85 0.22
C SER A 15 0.52 7.44 0.73
N ILE A 16 -0.11 8.26 1.59
CA ILE A 16 -1.49 8.06 2.05
C ILE A 16 -2.52 8.74 1.12
N GLY A 17 -2.09 9.31 -0.01
CA GLY A 17 -2.97 9.88 -1.03
C GLY A 17 -3.44 11.32 -0.78
N ILE A 18 -2.75 12.08 0.07
CA ILE A 18 -3.12 13.46 0.43
C ILE A 18 -2.27 14.47 -0.34
N ILE A 19 -2.90 15.21 -1.26
CA ILE A 19 -2.23 16.17 -2.16
C ILE A 19 -2.66 17.62 -1.82
N GLU A 20 -2.41 18.05 -0.59
CA GLU A 20 -2.72 19.41 -0.15
C GLU A 20 -1.46 20.28 -0.06
N LYS A 21 -1.28 21.20 -1.02
CA LYS A 21 -0.11 22.09 -1.05
C LYS A 21 0.08 22.85 0.26
N GLY A 22 1.22 22.65 0.92
CA GLY A 22 1.61 23.32 2.15
C GLY A 22 1.21 22.56 3.43
N ILE A 23 0.60 21.38 3.31
CA ILE A 23 0.26 20.52 4.45
C ILE A 23 1.49 20.14 5.26
N GLU A 24 2.60 19.84 4.58
CA GLU A 24 3.87 19.48 5.17
C GLU A 24 4.43 20.62 6.03
N ARG A 25 4.22 21.88 5.63
CA ARG A 25 4.72 23.06 6.34
C ARG A 25 3.93 23.33 7.62
N ILE A 26 2.60 23.29 7.53
CA ILE A 26 1.74 23.49 8.70
C ILE A 26 1.94 22.35 9.69
N TYR A 27 2.03 21.11 9.20
CA TYR A 27 2.26 19.96 10.06
C TYR A 27 3.68 19.96 10.67
N HIS A 28 4.71 20.39 9.92
CA HIS A 28 6.06 20.60 10.45
C HIS A 28 6.06 21.60 11.61
N TYR A 29 5.38 22.73 11.45
CA TYR A 29 5.23 23.72 12.51
C TYR A 29 4.58 23.10 13.76
N LEU A 30 3.52 22.32 13.59
CA LEU A 30 2.85 21.62 14.71
C LEU A 30 3.73 20.57 15.37
N LEU A 31 4.57 19.85 14.62
CA LEU A 31 5.51 18.88 15.19
C LEU A 31 6.53 19.54 16.11
N LEU A 32 7.01 20.75 15.75
CA LEU A 32 7.98 21.52 16.53
C LEU A 32 7.32 22.24 17.72
N ASN A 33 6.21 22.94 17.49
CA ASN A 33 5.61 23.87 18.45
C ASN A 33 4.45 23.27 19.25
N LYS A 34 3.96 22.09 18.87
CA LYS A 34 2.83 21.33 19.47
C LYS A 34 1.46 21.99 19.38
N ARG A 35 1.39 23.30 19.17
CA ARG A 35 0.15 24.05 19.02
C ARG A 35 0.29 25.23 18.06
N ILE A 36 -0.84 25.67 17.51
CA ILE A 36 -1.01 26.92 16.77
C ILE A 36 -2.07 27.74 17.49
N ASP A 37 -1.68 28.88 18.04
CA ASP A 37 -2.59 29.86 18.65
C ASP A 37 -3.13 30.87 17.61
N ASN A 38 -2.34 31.20 16.58
CA ASN A 38 -2.75 32.08 15.48
C ASN A 38 -2.35 31.49 14.12
N LEU A 39 -3.33 30.97 13.38
CA LEU A 39 -3.08 30.34 12.08
C LEU A 39 -2.54 31.32 11.03
N LYS A 40 -2.90 32.60 11.13
CA LYS A 40 -2.43 33.62 10.18
C LYS A 40 -0.92 33.82 10.27
N GLU A 41 -0.38 33.80 11.49
CA GLU A 41 1.06 33.91 11.73
C GLU A 41 1.84 32.71 11.17
N VAL A 42 1.23 31.53 11.15
CA VAL A 42 1.85 30.32 10.57
C VAL A 42 1.75 30.30 9.05
N CYS A 43 0.67 30.85 8.47
CA CYS A 43 0.48 30.85 7.02
C CYS A 43 1.33 31.89 6.29
N ASN A 44 1.54 33.08 6.89
CA ASN A 44 2.24 34.19 6.25
C ASN A 44 3.68 33.85 5.78
N PRO A 45 4.55 33.19 6.60
CA PRO A 45 5.91 32.86 6.18
C PRO A 45 5.99 31.90 4.99
N PHE A 46 4.92 31.15 4.74
CA PHE A 46 4.86 30.15 3.69
C PHE A 46 4.08 30.60 2.45
N ASP A 47 3.68 31.87 2.38
CA ASP A 47 2.83 32.42 1.32
C ASP A 47 1.52 31.61 1.11
N LEU A 48 0.94 31.15 2.21
CA LEU A 48 -0.34 30.43 2.21
C LEU A 48 -1.48 31.39 2.56
N SER A 49 -2.58 31.31 1.80
CA SER A 49 -3.79 32.03 2.18
C SER A 49 -4.40 31.44 3.45
N LEU A 50 -5.05 32.29 4.27
CA LEU A 50 -5.70 31.82 5.51
C LEU A 50 -6.77 30.75 5.22
N LYS A 51 -7.51 30.89 4.11
CA LYS A 51 -8.47 29.88 3.63
C LYS A 51 -7.81 28.53 3.38
N ARG A 52 -6.62 28.52 2.78
CA ARG A 52 -5.83 27.29 2.56
C ARG A 52 -5.34 26.70 3.88
N GLY A 53 -4.90 27.54 4.82
CA GLY A 53 -4.54 27.11 6.17
C GLY A 53 -5.70 26.37 6.86
N TYR A 54 -6.91 26.92 6.83
CA TYR A 54 -8.09 26.27 7.40
C TYR A 54 -8.41 24.94 6.72
N LYS A 55 -8.30 24.88 5.38
CA LYS A 55 -8.47 23.63 4.64
C LYS A 55 -7.48 22.56 5.10
N ILE A 56 -6.21 22.92 5.23
CA ILE A 56 -5.15 22.01 5.70
C ILE A 56 -5.45 21.53 7.11
N CYS A 57 -5.82 22.42 8.03
CA CYS A 57 -6.18 22.03 9.39
C CYS A 57 -7.38 21.09 9.44
N SER A 58 -8.39 21.31 8.59
CA SER A 58 -9.53 20.38 8.43
C SER A 58 -9.04 19.01 8.01
N VAL A 59 -8.22 18.91 6.95
CA VAL A 59 -7.68 17.64 6.45
C VAL A 59 -6.86 16.93 7.52
N LEU A 60 -6.00 17.65 8.26
CA LEU A 60 -5.24 17.07 9.36
C LEU A 60 -6.14 16.58 10.50
N SER A 61 -7.27 17.26 10.75
CA SER A 61 -8.25 16.86 11.75
C SER A 61 -9.00 15.60 11.32
N ASP A 62 -9.37 15.51 10.05
CA ASP A 62 -10.04 14.34 9.46
C ASP A 62 -9.12 13.11 9.49
N LEU A 63 -7.81 13.31 9.35
CA LEU A 63 -6.79 12.26 9.54
C LEU A 63 -6.54 11.90 11.03
N GLY A 64 -7.13 12.64 11.97
CA GLY A 64 -6.91 12.47 13.42
C GLY A 64 -5.52 12.91 13.89
N LEU A 65 -4.76 13.65 13.07
CA LEU A 65 -3.40 14.10 13.38
C LEU A 65 -3.35 15.39 14.20
N VAL A 66 -4.45 16.15 14.24
CA VAL A 66 -4.61 17.36 15.04
C VAL A 66 -5.97 17.41 15.72
N GLN A 67 -6.07 18.22 16.76
CA GLN A 67 -7.31 18.53 17.47
C GLN A 67 -7.57 20.03 17.36
N ILE A 68 -8.75 20.41 16.89
CA ILE A 68 -9.18 21.80 16.75
C ILE A 68 -10.15 22.12 17.90
N TYR A 69 -9.84 23.15 18.67
CA TYR A 69 -10.72 23.71 19.70
C TYR A 69 -11.21 25.06 19.20
N ASP A 70 -12.52 25.31 19.18
CA ASP A 70 -13.09 26.45 18.44
C ASP A 70 -13.04 27.81 19.18
N ARG A 71 -12.79 27.86 20.50
CA ARG A 71 -12.94 29.11 21.29
C ARG A 71 -11.95 29.25 22.46
N PRO A 72 -10.93 30.12 22.34
CA PRO A 72 -10.39 30.67 21.10
C PRO A 72 -9.90 29.54 20.18
N MET A 73 -9.90 29.77 18.85
CA MET A 73 -9.51 28.72 17.92
C MET A 73 -8.05 28.31 18.12
N LYS A 74 -7.80 27.08 18.56
CA LYS A 74 -6.47 26.53 18.79
C LYS A 74 -6.34 25.17 18.11
N ILE A 75 -5.25 24.97 17.40
CA ILE A 75 -4.94 23.70 16.76
C ILE A 75 -3.81 23.04 17.53
N HIS A 76 -4.07 21.86 18.08
CA HIS A 76 -3.09 21.08 18.82
C HIS A 76 -2.68 19.87 18.01
N ILE A 77 -1.41 19.48 18.07
CA ILE A 77 -1.01 18.18 17.53
C ILE A 77 -1.64 17.07 18.36
N ALA A 78 -2.16 16.05 17.70
CA ALA A 78 -2.69 14.88 18.38
C ALA A 78 -1.53 14.05 18.97
N ASN A 79 -1.77 13.51 20.17
CA ASN A 79 -0.80 12.73 20.94
C ASN A 79 -1.47 11.40 21.35
N PRO A 80 -0.82 10.24 21.17
CA PRO A 80 0.54 10.03 20.68
C PRO A 80 0.68 10.09 19.15
N THR A 81 1.63 10.88 18.65
CA THR A 81 1.78 11.14 17.20
C THR A 81 2.20 9.89 16.40
N MET A 82 3.12 9.08 16.92
CA MET A 82 3.61 7.90 16.19
C MET A 82 2.55 6.80 16.00
N PRO A 83 1.79 6.39 17.03
CA PRO A 83 0.69 5.44 16.86
C PRO A 83 -0.37 5.90 15.86
N LEU A 84 -0.68 7.20 15.82
CA LEU A 84 -1.64 7.75 14.85
C LEU A 84 -1.14 7.57 13.41
N TRP A 85 0.13 7.88 13.15
CA TRP A 85 0.75 7.62 11.85
C TRP A 85 0.82 6.14 11.52
N GLN A 86 1.17 5.29 12.50
CA GLN A 86 1.21 3.84 12.30
C GLN A 86 -0.16 3.30 11.90
N ASN A 87 -1.24 3.77 12.53
CA ASN A 87 -2.60 3.38 12.18
C ASN A 87 -2.98 3.82 10.75
N LEU A 88 -2.64 5.05 10.36
CA LEU A 88 -2.90 5.55 9.00
C LEU A 88 -2.15 4.74 7.94
N ILE A 89 -0.87 4.45 8.18
CA ILE A 89 -0.03 3.67 7.26
C ILE A 89 -0.52 2.23 7.17
N ASN A 90 -0.82 1.57 8.30
CA ASN A 90 -1.35 0.21 8.30
C ASN A 90 -2.67 0.11 7.54
N LYS A 91 -3.59 1.05 7.78
CA LYS A 91 -4.85 1.13 7.05
C LYS A 91 -4.62 1.29 5.54
N ARG A 92 -3.69 2.17 5.15
CA ARG A 92 -3.35 2.38 3.74
C ARG A 92 -2.76 1.13 3.09
N ILE A 93 -1.89 0.40 3.80
CA ILE A 93 -1.30 -0.87 3.33
C ILE A 93 -2.42 -1.90 3.10
N GLU A 94 -3.34 -2.03 4.05
CA GLU A 94 -4.50 -2.93 3.95
C GLU A 94 -5.42 -2.55 2.78
N ASP A 95 -5.75 -1.27 2.63
CA ASP A 95 -6.55 -0.76 1.50
C ASP A 95 -5.91 -1.08 0.15
N LEU A 96 -4.58 -0.94 0.04
CA LEU A 96 -3.82 -1.24 -1.17
C LEU A 96 -3.78 -2.74 -1.45
N HIS A 97 -3.63 -3.57 -0.42
CA HIS A 97 -3.67 -5.02 -0.54
C HIS A 97 -5.03 -5.48 -1.07
N ASN A 98 -6.13 -4.97 -0.49
CA ASN A 98 -7.48 -5.29 -0.92
C ASN A 98 -7.75 -4.86 -2.38
N GLN A 99 -7.31 -3.64 -2.76
CA GLN A 99 -7.43 -3.16 -4.15
C GLN A 99 -6.64 -4.02 -5.14
N PHE A 100 -5.46 -4.49 -4.74
CA PHE A 100 -4.66 -5.38 -5.58
C PHE A 100 -5.34 -6.73 -5.75
N GLN A 101 -5.81 -7.32 -4.64
CA GLN A 101 -6.46 -8.63 -4.64
C GLN A 101 -7.75 -8.61 -5.48
N GLU A 102 -8.60 -7.59 -5.32
CA GLU A 102 -9.82 -7.41 -6.12
C GLU A 102 -9.50 -7.31 -7.62
N LYS A 103 -8.46 -6.54 -8.00
CA LYS A 103 -8.05 -6.42 -9.40
C LYS A 103 -7.49 -7.73 -9.95
N LYS A 104 -6.72 -8.46 -9.16
CA LYS A 104 -6.18 -9.77 -9.51
C LYS A 104 -7.33 -10.75 -9.80
N GLU A 105 -8.29 -10.88 -8.89
CA GLU A 105 -9.45 -11.77 -9.04
C GLU A 105 -10.30 -11.40 -10.26
N ASN A 106 -10.50 -10.10 -10.49
CA ASN A 106 -11.21 -9.62 -11.68
C ASN A 106 -10.47 -9.96 -12.98
N CYS A 107 -9.13 -9.86 -13.01
CA CYS A 107 -8.33 -10.24 -14.16
C CYS A 107 -8.41 -11.75 -14.42
N GLU A 108 -8.25 -12.58 -13.39
CA GLU A 108 -8.33 -14.04 -13.49
C GLU A 108 -9.72 -14.47 -13.98
N SER A 109 -10.79 -13.95 -13.36
CA SER A 109 -12.17 -14.25 -13.74
C SER A 109 -12.51 -13.79 -15.17
N SER A 110 -12.06 -12.60 -15.57
CA SER A 110 -12.26 -12.09 -16.94
C SER A 110 -11.55 -12.97 -17.98
N LEU A 111 -10.39 -13.51 -17.64
CA LEU A 111 -9.63 -14.39 -18.51
C LEU A 111 -10.29 -15.77 -18.61
N GLU A 112 -10.81 -16.32 -17.52
CA GLU A 112 -11.64 -17.54 -17.54
C GLU A 112 -12.85 -17.40 -18.45
N GLU A 113 -13.60 -16.31 -18.29
CA GLU A 113 -14.76 -16.01 -19.11
C GLU A 113 -14.37 -15.85 -20.59
N PHE A 114 -13.25 -15.20 -20.87
CA PHE A 114 -12.72 -15.06 -22.22
C PHE A 114 -12.40 -16.43 -22.84
N ILE A 115 -11.61 -17.27 -22.17
CA ILE A 115 -11.28 -18.63 -22.65
C ILE A 115 -12.55 -19.43 -22.92
N LYS A 116 -13.51 -19.39 -21.99
CA LYS A 116 -14.78 -20.11 -22.08
C LYS A 116 -15.66 -19.62 -23.23
N ASN A 117 -15.83 -18.30 -23.36
CA ASN A 117 -16.74 -17.70 -24.33
C ASN A 117 -16.23 -17.87 -25.77
N TYR A 118 -14.91 -17.84 -25.96
CA TYR A 118 -14.29 -17.98 -27.27
C TYR A 118 -13.82 -19.40 -27.57
N LYS A 119 -14.03 -20.36 -26.66
CA LYS A 119 -13.60 -21.77 -26.78
C LYS A 119 -12.13 -21.88 -27.19
N LEU A 120 -11.28 -21.11 -26.52
CA LEU A 120 -9.85 -21.14 -26.80
C LEU A 120 -9.30 -22.46 -26.27
N ASP A 121 -8.62 -23.21 -27.13
CA ASP A 121 -7.98 -24.45 -26.74
C ASP A 121 -6.81 -24.12 -25.81
N ALA A 122 -6.87 -24.63 -24.57
CA ALA A 122 -5.82 -24.44 -23.55
C ALA A 122 -4.44 -24.97 -23.98
N GLU A 123 -4.37 -25.71 -25.10
CA GLU A 123 -3.15 -26.24 -25.71
C GLU A 123 -2.42 -25.24 -26.62
N GLU A 124 -3.06 -24.13 -27.05
CA GLU A 124 -2.41 -23.09 -27.85
C GLU A 124 -1.52 -22.14 -27.04
N ALA A 125 -1.58 -22.22 -25.70
CA ALA A 125 -0.70 -21.45 -24.83
C ALA A 125 0.75 -21.91 -25.00
N VAL A 126 1.57 -21.09 -25.67
CA VAL A 126 3.02 -21.32 -25.77
C VAL A 126 3.62 -21.26 -24.37
N GLN A 127 3.99 -22.43 -23.85
CA GLN A 127 4.62 -22.55 -22.55
C GLN A 127 6.05 -22.02 -22.65
N GLU A 128 6.31 -20.84 -22.08
CA GLU A 128 7.69 -20.35 -21.95
C GLU A 128 8.46 -21.30 -21.03
N PRO A 129 9.65 -21.78 -21.43
CA PRO A 129 10.45 -22.66 -20.59
C PRO A 129 10.88 -21.90 -19.33
N VAL A 130 10.44 -22.36 -18.17
CA VAL A 130 10.82 -21.80 -16.88
C VAL A 130 12.19 -22.38 -16.50
N GLU A 131 13.22 -21.54 -16.42
CA GLU A 131 14.58 -22.00 -16.11
C GLU A 131 14.73 -22.49 -14.66
N PHE A 132 13.90 -22.01 -13.73
CA PHE A 132 13.99 -22.36 -12.30
C PHE A 132 12.61 -22.42 -11.65
N VAL A 133 12.37 -23.46 -10.85
CA VAL A 133 11.23 -23.57 -9.94
C VAL A 133 11.76 -23.44 -8.51
N ASN A 134 11.35 -22.39 -7.80
CA ASN A 134 11.70 -22.21 -6.39
C ASN A 134 10.51 -22.59 -5.51
N TYR A 135 10.67 -23.66 -4.71
CA TYR A 135 9.64 -24.09 -3.78
C TYR A 135 9.82 -23.38 -2.44
N SER A 136 8.94 -22.41 -2.14
CA SER A 136 8.92 -21.70 -0.86
C SER A 136 7.60 -21.95 -0.12
N ILE A 137 7.67 -22.65 1.02
CA ILE A 137 6.52 -22.86 1.93
C ILE A 137 6.02 -21.52 2.51
N LYS A 138 6.88 -20.49 2.52
CA LYS A 138 6.58 -19.17 3.09
C LYS A 138 6.07 -18.16 2.06
N ASN A 139 6.07 -18.49 0.77
CA ASN A 139 5.85 -17.52 -0.31
C ASN A 139 5.04 -18.13 -1.47
N PHE A 140 3.92 -18.79 -1.14
CA PHE A 140 3.05 -19.44 -2.14
C PHE A 140 2.39 -18.43 -3.09
N ASP A 141 2.26 -17.16 -2.69
CA ASP A 141 1.54 -16.13 -3.43
C ASP A 141 2.33 -15.48 -4.58
N GLU A 142 3.67 -15.54 -4.56
CA GLU A 142 4.53 -14.80 -5.51
C GLU A 142 5.20 -15.65 -6.58
N THR A 143 5.23 -16.97 -6.41
CA THR A 143 5.87 -17.88 -7.37
C THR A 143 4.82 -18.54 -8.24
N TYR A 144 4.61 -17.96 -9.43
CA TYR A 144 3.89 -18.54 -10.57
C TYR A 144 2.35 -18.46 -10.46
N HIS A 145 1.73 -17.70 -11.37
CA HIS A 145 0.27 -17.67 -11.47
C HIS A 145 -0.25 -19.04 -11.89
N SER A 146 -0.81 -19.78 -10.94
CA SER A 146 -1.44 -21.10 -11.13
C SER A 146 -2.49 -21.09 -12.25
N PHE A 147 -3.11 -19.93 -12.50
CA PHE A 147 -4.09 -19.71 -13.57
C PHE A 147 -3.56 -20.02 -14.98
N LEU A 148 -2.28 -19.74 -15.25
CA LEU A 148 -1.63 -20.01 -16.55
C LEU A 148 -0.83 -21.32 -16.53
N ALA A 149 -0.78 -22.00 -15.38
CA ALA A 149 -0.05 -23.24 -15.22
C ALA A 149 -0.96 -24.42 -15.59
N GLN A 150 -0.64 -25.12 -16.68
CA GLN A 150 -1.25 -26.42 -16.93
C GLN A 150 -0.89 -27.39 -15.79
N SER A 151 -1.79 -28.34 -15.48
CA SER A 151 -1.56 -29.41 -14.50
C SER A 151 -0.29 -30.23 -14.76
N ASN A 152 0.23 -30.19 -15.99
CA ASN A 152 1.51 -30.74 -16.39
C ASN A 152 2.37 -29.64 -17.04
N CYS A 153 3.54 -29.37 -16.47
CA CYS A 153 4.52 -28.44 -17.05
C CYS A 153 5.62 -29.25 -17.76
N LYS A 154 5.95 -28.93 -19.02
CA LYS A 154 7.12 -29.53 -19.68
C LYS A 154 8.37 -28.88 -19.14
N ILE A 155 8.90 -29.43 -18.05
CA ILE A 155 10.26 -29.14 -17.59
C ILE A 155 11.20 -29.52 -18.75
N ALA A 156 12.16 -28.65 -19.07
CA ALA A 156 13.22 -28.98 -20.03
C ALA A 156 13.76 -30.39 -19.72
N ILE A 157 13.52 -31.33 -20.63
CA ILE A 157 13.84 -32.74 -20.45
C ILE A 157 15.36 -32.85 -20.36
N GLY A 158 15.90 -32.98 -19.14
CA GLY A 158 17.33 -33.12 -18.92
C GLY A 158 17.80 -33.05 -17.48
N ILE A 159 17.07 -32.38 -16.58
CA ILE A 159 17.49 -32.25 -15.17
C ILE A 159 16.37 -32.75 -14.25
N ARG A 160 16.61 -33.88 -13.59
CA ARG A 160 15.76 -34.38 -12.50
C ARG A 160 16.18 -33.67 -11.22
N TYR A 161 15.23 -33.03 -10.55
CA TYR A 161 15.41 -32.47 -9.22
C TYR A 161 14.66 -33.35 -8.23
N ASP A 162 15.29 -33.70 -7.11
CA ASP A 162 14.60 -34.30 -5.97
C ASP A 162 13.68 -33.23 -5.36
N ASN A 163 12.38 -33.54 -5.24
CA ASN A 163 11.43 -32.65 -4.57
C ASN A 163 11.47 -32.92 -3.04
N PRO A 164 12.09 -32.04 -2.23
CA PRO A 164 12.26 -32.28 -0.80
C PRO A 164 10.94 -32.15 -0.01
N LEU A 165 9.85 -31.68 -0.63
CA LEU A 165 8.54 -31.52 0.01
C LEU A 165 7.64 -32.75 -0.14
N VAL A 166 8.03 -33.75 -0.95
CA VAL A 166 7.28 -35.02 -1.10
C VAL A 166 7.15 -35.75 0.23
N THR A 167 8.16 -35.68 1.11
CA THR A 167 8.11 -36.31 2.43
C THR A 167 7.02 -35.72 3.32
N LEU A 168 6.75 -34.41 3.21
CA LEU A 168 5.73 -33.72 4.00
C LEU A 168 4.30 -34.09 3.55
N ILE A 169 4.09 -34.31 2.25
CA ILE A 169 2.78 -34.76 1.70
C ILE A 169 2.44 -36.18 2.16
N HIS A 170 3.45 -37.02 2.40
CA HIS A 170 3.24 -38.38 2.89
C HIS A 170 2.96 -38.45 4.40
N GLU A 171 3.43 -37.47 5.18
CA GLU A 171 3.19 -37.40 6.63
C GLU A 171 1.76 -36.95 6.97
N ASP A 172 1.14 -36.09 6.17
CA ASP A 172 -0.25 -35.63 6.38
C ASP A 172 -1.32 -36.68 6.04
N ASN A 173 -0.97 -37.76 5.33
CA ASN A 173 -1.91 -38.85 5.03
C ASN A 173 -1.92 -39.97 6.10
N TRP A 174 -1.16 -39.81 7.19
CA TRP A 174 -1.01 -40.81 8.26
C TRP A 174 -1.40 -40.29 9.66
N ASN A 175 -2.08 -39.15 9.77
CA ASN A 175 -2.72 -38.68 11.01
C ASN A 175 -4.22 -38.44 10.83
#